data_AF-A0A229UML5-F1
#
_entry.id   AF-A0A229UML5-F1
#
_cell.length_a   1.000
_cell.length_b   1.000
_cell.length_c   1.000
_cell.angle_alpha   90.00
_cell.angle_beta   90.00
_cell.angle_gamma   90.00
#
_symmetry.space_group_name_H-M   'P 1'
#
loop_
_entity.id
_entity.type
_entity.pdbx_description
1 polymer ?
#
loop_
_entity_poly.entity_id
_entity_poly.type
_entity_poly.pdbx_seq_one_letter_code
_entity_poly.pdbx_strand_id
1 'polypeptide(L)'
;MSSFSDQRRTIEDMLPQSPIVFATIAAVDPGNRMLKIMIEPWGTESGWCKVLKDTFYPIPFHLIGGTTYTHEPQWPYKVDQEVLAAVVRGAQGTEQYVVLGLLDEGLVSEQ
;
A
#
# COMPACT_ATOMS: atom_id res chain seq x y z
N MET A 1 -41.17 14.28 8.90
CA MET A 1 -40.61 12.95 9.23
C MET A 1 -39.59 12.62 8.15
N SER A 2 -38.31 12.98 8.36
CA SER A 2 -37.25 12.69 7.40
C SER A 2 -36.92 11.19 7.47
N SER A 3 -36.98 10.53 6.31
CA SER A 3 -36.79 9.09 6.18
C SER A 3 -35.35 8.71 6.53
N PHE A 4 -35.19 7.64 7.32
CA PHE A 4 -33.90 7.02 7.64
C PHE A 4 -33.03 6.69 6.40
N SER A 5 -33.64 6.63 5.22
CA SER A 5 -32.94 6.41 3.94
C SER A 5 -32.06 7.58 3.51
N ASP A 6 -32.43 8.84 3.80
CA ASP A 6 -31.64 10.01 3.39
C ASP A 6 -30.41 10.23 4.30
N GLN A 7 -30.52 9.83 5.56
CA GLN A 7 -29.39 9.82 6.49
C GLN A 7 -28.34 8.77 6.12
N ARG A 8 -28.75 7.63 5.52
CA ARG A 8 -27.84 6.55 5.14
C ARG A 8 -26.91 6.93 3.99
N ARG A 9 -27.44 7.56 2.92
CA ARG A 9 -26.62 8.11 1.83
C ARG A 9 -25.66 9.19 2.29
N THR A 10 -26.11 10.06 3.21
CA THR A 10 -25.28 11.11 3.79
C THR A 10 -24.12 10.53 4.62
N ILE A 11 -24.32 9.37 5.26
CA ILE A 11 -23.27 8.69 6.05
C ILE A 11 -22.30 7.90 5.16
N GLU A 12 -22.77 7.32 4.05
CA GLU A 12 -21.93 6.64 3.05
C GLU A 12 -20.99 7.61 2.30
N ASP A 13 -21.36 8.89 2.14
CA ASP A 13 -20.46 9.97 1.67
C ASP A 13 -19.49 10.49 2.76
N MET A 14 -19.71 10.14 4.03
CA MET A 14 -19.01 10.69 5.21
C MET A 14 -17.94 9.75 5.81
N LEU A 15 -17.67 8.58 5.23
CA LEU A 15 -16.66 7.62 5.73
C LEU A 15 -15.93 6.89 4.59
N PRO A 16 -14.61 6.75 4.69
CA PRO A 16 -13.60 7.70 4.20
C PRO A 16 -13.68 7.85 2.64
N GLN A 17 -13.71 9.00 1.96
CA GLN A 17 -13.05 10.32 2.13
C GLN A 17 -11.53 10.27 2.39
N SER A 18 -10.99 9.13 2.82
CA SER A 18 -9.57 8.92 2.96
C SER A 18 -9.09 8.23 1.70
N PRO A 19 -8.20 8.86 0.92
CA PRO A 19 -7.57 8.22 -0.22
C PRO A 19 -6.59 7.13 0.23
N ILE A 20 -6.62 6.65 1.48
CA ILE A 20 -5.64 5.73 2.08
C ILE A 20 -6.36 4.68 2.94
N VAL A 21 -5.99 3.40 2.76
CA VAL A 21 -6.52 2.21 3.42
C VAL A 21 -5.39 1.30 3.91
N PHE A 22 -5.69 0.50 4.94
CA PHE A 22 -4.86 -0.63 5.36
C PHE A 22 -5.20 -1.86 4.54
N ALA A 23 -4.19 -2.67 4.21
CA ALA A 23 -4.39 -3.89 3.45
C ALA A 23 -3.27 -4.90 3.69
N THR A 24 -3.55 -6.16 3.38
CA THR A 24 -2.57 -7.26 3.43
C THR A 24 -2.25 -7.73 2.01
N ILE A 25 -1.01 -8.07 1.71
CA ILE A 25 -0.63 -8.55 0.37
C ILE A 25 -1.22 -9.96 0.12
N ALA A 26 -2.07 -10.09 -0.89
CA ALA A 26 -2.63 -11.36 -1.36
C ALA A 26 -1.74 -12.05 -2.40
N ALA A 27 -1.12 -11.29 -3.30
CA ALA A 27 -0.29 -11.84 -4.36
C ALA A 27 0.80 -10.86 -4.79
N VAL A 28 1.90 -11.41 -5.30
CA VAL A 28 3.08 -10.66 -5.76
C VAL A 28 3.42 -11.04 -7.20
N ASP A 29 3.61 -10.04 -8.06
CA ASP A 29 4.19 -10.19 -9.39
C ASP A 29 5.49 -9.38 -9.47
N PRO A 30 6.65 -9.99 -9.18
CA PRO A 30 7.93 -9.30 -9.22
C PRO A 30 8.35 -8.87 -10.63
N GLY A 31 7.91 -9.60 -11.67
CA GLY A 31 8.27 -9.34 -13.05
C GLY A 31 7.68 -8.02 -13.55
N ASN A 32 6.42 -7.78 -13.22
CA ASN A 32 5.74 -6.52 -13.55
C ASN A 32 5.73 -5.50 -12.40
N ARG A 33 6.30 -5.83 -11.24
CA ARG A 33 6.34 -5.00 -10.03
C ARG A 33 4.94 -4.57 -9.58
N MET A 34 4.05 -5.55 -9.46
CA MET A 34 2.66 -5.35 -9.05
C MET A 34 2.30 -6.22 -7.86
N LEU A 35 1.31 -5.78 -7.09
CA LEU A 35 0.76 -6.50 -5.93
C LEU A 35 -0.75 -6.63 -6.07
N LYS A 36 -1.33 -7.67 -5.49
CA LYS A 36 -2.74 -7.67 -5.10
C LYS A 36 -2.83 -7.53 -3.60
N ILE A 37 -3.84 -6.81 -3.12
CA ILE A 37 -4.03 -6.54 -1.70
C ILE A 37 -5.45 -6.91 -1.25
N MET A 38 -5.57 -7.37 -0.01
CA MET A 38 -6.83 -7.58 0.71
C MET A 38 -7.11 -6.34 1.54
N ILE A 39 -8.14 -5.60 1.17
CA ILE A 39 -8.48 -4.32 1.81
C ILE A 39 -9.22 -4.59 3.11
N GLU A 40 -8.71 -4.02 4.21
CA GLU A 40 -9.35 -4.10 5.52
C GLU A 40 -10.38 -2.99 5.73
N PRO A 41 -11.38 -3.18 6.60
CA PRO A 41 -11.70 -4.40 7.36
C PRO A 41 -12.56 -5.42 6.58
N TRP A 42 -12.91 -5.14 5.33
CA TRP A 42 -13.94 -5.90 4.61
C TRP A 42 -13.43 -7.16 3.93
N GLY A 43 -12.12 -7.34 3.78
CA GLY A 43 -11.52 -8.49 3.13
C GLY A 43 -11.77 -8.51 1.62
N THR A 44 -11.88 -7.34 0.99
CA THR A 44 -12.09 -7.24 -0.46
C THR A 44 -10.74 -7.34 -1.18
N GLU A 45 -10.59 -8.30 -2.09
CA GLU A 45 -9.40 -8.41 -2.94
C GLU A 45 -9.39 -7.30 -4.02
N SER A 46 -8.25 -6.66 -4.20
CA SER A 46 -8.03 -5.66 -5.26
C SER A 46 -7.70 -6.30 -6.62
N GLY A 47 -7.75 -5.49 -7.68
CA GLY A 47 -6.99 -5.76 -8.90
C GLY A 47 -5.47 -5.64 -8.69
N TRP A 48 -4.68 -5.80 -9.74
CA TRP A 48 -3.24 -5.53 -9.69
C TRP A 48 -2.95 -4.06 -9.43
N CYS A 49 -2.25 -3.79 -8.34
CA CYS A 49 -1.88 -2.46 -7.86
C CYS A 49 -0.45 -2.14 -8.28
N LYS A 50 -0.23 -0.89 -8.68
CA LYS A 50 1.12 -0.34 -8.77
C LYS A 50 1.66 -0.08 -7.37
N VAL A 51 2.97 -0.13 -7.24
CA VAL A 51 3.67 0.17 -6.00
C VAL A 51 4.44 1.46 -6.18
N LEU A 52 4.37 2.34 -5.18
CA LEU A 52 5.14 3.57 -5.16
C LEU A 52 6.63 3.24 -5.22
N LYS A 53 7.31 3.78 -6.23
CA LYS A 53 8.74 3.59 -6.40
C LYS A 53 9.46 4.41 -5.32
N ASP A 54 10.27 3.73 -4.53
CA ASP A 54 11.18 4.30 -3.51
C ASP A 54 10.51 5.02 -2.32
N THR A 55 9.99 4.23 -1.37
CA THR A 55 10.06 4.54 0.07
C THR A 55 11.27 3.90 0.75
N PHE A 56 12.10 3.16 -0.01
CA PHE A 56 13.33 2.56 0.49
C PHE A 56 14.45 3.59 0.38
N TYR A 57 14.80 4.16 1.53
CA TYR A 57 15.93 5.08 1.68
C TYR A 57 17.14 4.64 0.83
N PRO A 58 17.84 5.56 0.13
CA PRO A 58 19.22 5.30 -0.18
C PRO A 58 19.94 5.12 1.16
N ILE A 59 20.31 3.88 1.49
CA ILE A 59 21.25 3.64 2.58
C ILE A 59 22.51 4.42 2.19
N PRO A 60 22.94 5.41 2.99
CA PRO A 60 24.13 6.17 2.67
C PRO A 60 25.27 5.19 2.44
N PHE A 61 25.98 5.34 1.31
CA PHE A 61 27.10 4.49 0.92
C PHE A 61 28.00 4.19 2.13
N HIS A 62 28.01 2.96 2.61
CA HIS A 62 28.97 2.56 3.63
C HIS A 62 30.30 2.28 2.95
N LEU A 63 31.31 3.10 3.27
CA LEU A 63 32.70 2.80 2.96
C LEU A 63 33.18 1.74 3.94
N ILE A 64 33.13 0.47 3.54
CA ILE A 64 33.80 -0.61 4.28
C ILE A 64 35.12 -0.88 3.57
N GLY A 65 36.25 -0.54 4.22
CA GLY A 65 37.58 -0.81 3.69
C GLY A 65 37.93 -0.09 2.38
N GLY A 66 37.36 1.10 2.12
CA GLY A 66 37.64 1.89 0.91
C GLY A 66 36.86 1.47 -0.34
N THR A 67 35.92 0.54 -0.22
CA THR A 67 35.03 0.15 -1.33
C THR A 67 33.65 0.75 -1.14
N THR A 68 33.13 1.40 -2.18
CA THR A 68 31.76 1.94 -2.20
C THR A 68 30.79 0.81 -2.52
N TYR A 69 29.90 0.47 -1.58
CA TYR A 69 28.82 -0.49 -1.84
C TYR A 69 27.58 0.26 -2.34
N THR A 70 27.12 -0.08 -3.54
CA THR A 70 25.84 0.41 -4.07
C THR A 70 24.74 -0.52 -3.58
N HIS A 71 23.81 -0.02 -2.78
CA HIS A 71 22.60 -0.77 -2.45
C HIS A 71 21.65 -0.72 -3.65
N GLU A 72 21.46 -1.86 -4.32
CA GLU A 72 20.41 -1.99 -5.32
C GLU A 72 19.03 -2.02 -4.64
N PRO A 73 18.01 -1.32 -5.17
CA PRO A 73 16.66 -1.39 -4.66
C PRO A 73 16.14 -2.83 -4.73
N GLN A 74 15.89 -3.43 -3.57
CA GLN A 74 15.30 -4.77 -3.50
C GLN A 74 13.77 -4.67 -3.60
N TRP A 75 13.13 -5.76 -4.03
CA TRP A 75 11.68 -5.91 -4.01
C TRP A 75 11.29 -6.67 -2.73
N PRO A 76 10.88 -6.00 -1.64
CA PRO A 76 10.78 -6.64 -0.34
C PRO A 76 9.40 -7.25 -0.06
N TYR A 77 8.46 -7.11 -0.99
CA TYR A 77 7.07 -7.47 -0.81
C TYR A 77 6.83 -8.98 -0.89
N LYS A 78 6.14 -9.52 0.11
CA LYS A 78 5.73 -10.91 0.27
C LYS A 78 4.25 -10.97 0.62
N VAL A 79 3.62 -12.10 0.32
CA VAL A 79 2.24 -12.40 0.74
C VAL A 79 2.15 -12.32 2.27
N ASP A 80 0.98 -11.94 2.77
CA ASP A 80 0.63 -11.79 4.20
C ASP A 80 1.27 -10.59 4.91
N GLN A 81 2.09 -9.78 4.25
CA GLN A 81 2.60 -8.54 4.83
C GLN A 81 1.56 -7.41 4.78
N GLU A 82 1.57 -6.57 5.80
CA GLU A 82 0.71 -5.39 5.87
C GLU A 82 1.29 -4.21 5.07
N VAL A 83 0.40 -3.49 4.39
CA VAL A 83 0.73 -2.33 3.57
C VAL A 83 -0.26 -1.21 3.78
N LEU A 84 0.23 0.00 3.52
CA LEU A 84 -0.60 1.17 3.34
C LEU A 84 -0.86 1.35 1.84
N ALA A 85 -2.12 1.47 1.42
CA ALA A 85 -2.49 1.65 0.02
C ALA A 85 -3.38 2.87 -0.15
N ALA A 86 -3.33 3.48 -1.34
CA ALA A 86 -4.12 4.64 -1.68
C ALA A 86 -5.09 4.40 -2.84
N VAL A 87 -6.28 5.00 -2.76
CA VAL A 87 -7.28 4.99 -3.85
C VAL A 87 -7.02 6.18 -4.77
N VAL A 88 -6.79 5.88 -6.05
CA VAL A 88 -6.68 6.86 -7.12
C VAL A 88 -7.94 6.79 -7.98
N ARG A 89 -8.69 7.89 -8.02
CA ARG A 89 -9.91 8.02 -8.82
C ARG A 89 -9.59 8.68 -10.16
N GLY A 90 -9.89 7.98 -11.25
CA GLY A 90 -9.80 8.51 -12.61
C GLY A 90 -11.00 9.36 -13.00
N ALA A 91 -10.85 10.14 -14.08
CA ALA A 91 -11.88 11.08 -14.57
C ALA A 91 -13.21 10.43 -14.97
N GLN A 92 -13.26 9.10 -15.13
CA GLN A 92 -14.46 8.33 -15.50
C GLN A 92 -15.00 7.47 -14.35
N GLY A 93 -14.62 7.75 -13.10
CA GLY A 93 -15.07 6.98 -11.93
C GLY A 93 -14.36 5.63 -11.77
N THR A 94 -13.32 5.36 -12.55
CA THR A 94 -12.45 4.19 -12.34
C THR A 94 -11.62 4.38 -11.08
N GLU A 95 -11.70 3.44 -10.14
CA GLU A 95 -10.87 3.42 -8.94
C GLU A 95 -9.72 2.43 -9.12
N GLN A 96 -8.51 2.86 -8.80
CA GLN A 96 -7.32 2.01 -8.78
C GLN A 96 -6.58 2.18 -7.46
N TYR A 97 -6.01 1.09 -6.96
CA TYR A 97 -5.20 1.13 -5.74
C TYR A 97 -3.72 1.25 -6.08
N VAL A 98 -3.00 2.06 -5.30
CA VAL A 98 -1.54 2.20 -5.35
C VAL A 98 -0.98 1.89 -3.97
N VAL A 99 -0.08 0.94 -3.87
CA VAL A 99 0.59 0.61 -2.60
C VAL A 99 1.64 1.67 -2.29
N LEU A 100 1.55 2.32 -1.14
CA LEU A 100 2.46 3.38 -0.70
C LEU A 100 3.71 2.82 -0.01
N GLY A 101 3.57 1.70 0.70
CA GLY A 101 4.68 1.08 1.42
C GLY A 101 4.22 -0.06 2.34
N LEU A 102 5.19 -0.82 2.84
CA LEU A 102 4.98 -1.76 3.94
C LEU A 102 4.69 -0.96 5.22
N LEU A 103 3.83 -1.48 6.08
CA LEU A 103 3.73 -1.00 7.45
C LEU A 103 4.87 -1.61 8.26
N ASP A 104 5.47 -0.81 9.13
CA ASP A 104 6.48 -1.28 10.07
C ASP A 104 5.78 -2.03 11.21
N GLU A 105 6.03 -3.33 11.33
CA GLU A 105 5.53 -4.18 12.42
C GLU A 105 6.29 -3.94 13.74
N GLY A 106 7.27 -3.03 13.77
CA GLY A 106 8.00 -2.68 14.99
C GLY A 106 8.93 -3.79 15.48
N LEU A 107 9.24 -4.78 14.64
CA LEU A 107 10.31 -5.75 14.91
C LEU A 107 11.65 -5.01 14.83
N VAL A 108 12.06 -4.44 15.97
CA VAL A 108 13.45 -4.03 16.19
C VAL A 108 14.27 -5.31 16.05
N SER A 109 14.93 -5.47 14.90
CA SER A 109 15.92 -6.52 14.72
C SER A 109 16.93 -6.39 15.86
N GLU A 110 16.94 -7.36 16.77
CA GLU A 110 17.97 -7.45 17.82
C GLU A 110 19.33 -7.44 17.11
N GLN A 111 20.12 -6.38 17.39
CA GLN A 111 21.51 -6.25 16.96
C GLN A 111 22.44 -7.03 17.89
#